data_AF-A0A2T7X466-F1
#
_entry.id   AF-A0A2T7X466-F1
#
_cell.length_a   1.000
_cell.length_b   1.000
_cell.length_c   1.000
_cell.angle_alpha   90.00
_cell.angle_beta   90.00
_cell.angle_gamma   90.00
#
_symmetry.space_group_name_H-M   'P 1'
#
loop_
_entity.id
_entity.type
_entity.pdbx_description
1 polymer ?
#
loop_
_entity_poly.entity_id
_entity_poly.type
_entity_poly.pdbx_seq_one_letter_code
_entity_poly.pdbx_strand_id
1 'polypeptide(L)'
;MDSGAPAAHAHRPRRRRILLIIGAVLVVVLGLAAAEFARRYIEGQADLKTDPAFYSLPSPAPTGDPGEIIRIEPIASAPAGTSAWRVIYHSRDLAGDDIPVSGVVIVPEGPAPENGRTVISWAHPTTGAAAQCAPSLGLDPFQYIEGLHELLAEGYAIAATDYPGLGIEGQSSYLLGVPESNSVLDIVRAARTIDGADIGDRVVLWGHSQGGQAVLFAAERASSYAPELKLQGVAVAAPAANLNALMTDDIIDLSGVTIASLAIPAYTVAYADRYTADEITAILTPAGAKATPEMAELCLLTQTKELHAIADPLGGGYVTSDPATTEPWKTLLEENSAGGQPVTVPVFVGQGEADQLVRPSATEAYVKLLCSQQADLTFHTYPDINHGLAAYAALPDLLLWLPTLGDGRTPSGNCG
;
A
#
# COMPACT_ATOMS: atom_id res chain seq x y z
N MET A 1 -10.91 54.36 -62.03
CA MET A 1 -9.90 53.78 -61.12
C MET A 1 -10.69 53.32 -59.91
N ASP A 2 -11.00 52.03 -59.85
CA ASP A 2 -11.74 51.46 -58.72
C ASP A 2 -11.00 50.20 -58.26
N SER A 3 -10.75 50.17 -56.96
CA SER A 3 -9.78 49.31 -56.28
C SER A 3 -10.36 47.93 -55.99
N GLY A 4 -9.77 46.89 -56.58
CA GLY A 4 -10.07 45.50 -56.24
C GLY A 4 -9.40 45.06 -54.93
N ALA A 5 -10.19 44.64 -53.95
CA ALA A 5 -9.73 44.00 -52.72
C ALA A 5 -9.32 42.53 -52.99
N PRO A 6 -8.26 41.99 -52.33
CA PRO A 6 -7.83 40.62 -52.55
C PRO A 6 -8.70 39.60 -51.79
N ALA A 7 -9.02 38.50 -52.47
CA ALA A 7 -9.81 37.40 -51.94
C ALA A 7 -9.06 36.61 -50.85
N ALA A 8 -9.74 36.35 -49.72
CA ALA A 8 -9.26 35.50 -48.64
C ALA A 8 -9.16 34.04 -49.10
N HIS A 9 -7.93 33.51 -49.20
CA HIS A 9 -7.71 32.10 -49.53
C HIS A 9 -8.24 31.15 -48.45
N ALA A 10 -9.03 30.18 -48.90
CA ALA A 10 -9.73 29.18 -48.10
C ALA A 10 -8.79 28.14 -47.46
N HIS A 11 -8.51 28.28 -46.16
CA HIS A 11 -7.80 27.26 -45.35
C HIS A 11 -8.70 26.14 -44.76
N ARG A 12 -9.94 26.00 -45.22
CA ARG A 12 -10.95 25.09 -44.62
C ARG A 12 -10.77 23.56 -44.84
N PRO A 13 -10.23 23.03 -45.97
CA PRO A 13 -10.25 21.58 -46.21
C PRO A 13 -9.23 20.78 -45.37
N ARG A 14 -8.10 21.41 -44.99
CA ARG A 14 -7.05 20.76 -44.17
C ARG A 14 -7.50 20.55 -42.73
N ARG A 15 -8.18 21.53 -42.13
CA ARG A 15 -8.76 21.42 -40.77
C ARG A 15 -9.81 20.33 -40.66
N ARG A 16 -10.69 20.18 -41.66
CA ARG A 16 -11.72 19.12 -41.67
C ARG A 16 -11.11 17.72 -41.75
N ARG A 17 -10.06 17.54 -42.55
CA ARG A 17 -9.33 16.25 -42.63
C ARG A 17 -8.63 15.91 -41.32
N ILE A 18 -7.97 16.89 -40.68
CA ILE A 18 -7.33 16.70 -39.37
C ILE A 18 -8.35 16.30 -38.30
N LEU A 19 -9.50 16.99 -38.23
CA LEU A 19 -10.56 16.66 -37.27
C LEU A 19 -11.16 15.26 -37.50
N LEU A 20 -11.31 14.84 -38.76
CA LEU A 20 -11.78 13.48 -39.08
C LEU A 20 -10.76 12.41 -38.68
N ILE A 21 -9.46 12.66 -38.88
CA ILE A 21 -8.40 11.75 -38.44
C ILE A 21 -8.38 11.66 -36.92
N ILE A 22 -8.43 12.80 -36.21
CA ILE A 22 -8.50 12.84 -34.75
C ILE A 22 -9.73 12.07 -34.24
N GLY A 23 -10.90 12.30 -34.84
CA GLY A 23 -12.13 11.58 -34.48
C GLY A 23 -12.02 10.07 -34.72
N ALA A 24 -11.44 9.64 -35.83
CA ALA A 24 -11.23 8.22 -36.12
C ALA A 24 -10.24 7.59 -35.13
N VAL A 25 -9.13 8.26 -34.82
CA VAL A 25 -8.16 7.80 -33.81
C VAL A 25 -8.83 7.68 -32.44
N LEU A 26 -9.61 8.68 -32.03
CA LEU A 26 -10.34 8.64 -30.76
C LEU A 26 -11.32 7.47 -30.68
N VAL A 27 -12.08 7.21 -31.75
CA VAL A 27 -13.00 6.06 -31.80
C VAL A 27 -12.24 4.74 -31.67
N VAL A 28 -11.08 4.60 -32.33
CA VAL A 28 -10.23 3.40 -32.22
C VAL A 28 -9.70 3.25 -30.79
N VAL A 29 -9.15 4.31 -30.19
CA VAL A 29 -8.63 4.29 -28.82
C VAL A 29 -9.72 3.93 -27.80
N LEU A 30 -10.89 4.55 -27.90
CA LEU A 30 -12.04 4.23 -27.05
C LEU A 30 -12.52 2.78 -27.25
N GLY A 31 -12.51 2.29 -28.49
CA GLY A 31 -12.85 0.91 -28.80
C GLY A 31 -11.88 -0.10 -28.18
N LEU A 32 -10.58 0.18 -28.24
CA LEU A 32 -9.54 -0.65 -27.62
C LEU A 32 -9.63 -0.62 -26.09
N ALA A 33 -9.83 0.56 -25.48
CA ALA A 33 -10.00 0.68 -24.04
C ALA A 33 -11.25 -0.06 -23.54
N ALA A 34 -12.37 0.03 -24.28
CA ALA A 34 -13.59 -0.70 -23.95
C ALA A 34 -13.42 -2.22 -24.09
N ALA A 35 -12.69 -2.67 -25.12
CA ALA A 35 -12.39 -4.09 -25.30
C ALA A 35 -11.50 -4.63 -24.18
N GLU A 36 -10.47 -3.88 -23.77
CA GLU A 36 -9.59 -4.26 -22.66
C GLU A 36 -10.35 -4.30 -21.33
N PHE A 37 -11.18 -3.29 -21.05
CA PHE A 37 -12.05 -3.29 -19.88
C PHE A 37 -12.98 -4.53 -19.87
N ALA A 38 -13.61 -4.84 -21.00
CA ALA A 38 -14.48 -6.00 -21.11
C ALA A 38 -13.72 -7.32 -20.91
N ARG A 39 -12.50 -7.45 -21.47
CA ARG A 39 -11.63 -8.61 -21.27
C ARG A 39 -11.30 -8.80 -19.79
N ARG A 40 -10.72 -7.78 -19.15
CA ARG A 40 -10.34 -7.82 -17.73
C ARG A 40 -11.53 -8.12 -16.84
N TYR A 41 -12.70 -7.55 -17.14
CA TYR A 41 -13.92 -7.85 -16.39
C TYR A 41 -14.35 -9.33 -16.54
N ILE A 42 -14.38 -9.87 -17.77
CA ILE A 42 -14.80 -11.26 -18.01
C ILE A 42 -13.83 -12.25 -17.37
N GLU A 43 -12.53 -12.02 -17.52
CA GLU A 43 -11.48 -12.87 -16.96
C GLU A 43 -11.41 -12.73 -15.44
N GLY A 44 -11.57 -11.53 -14.88
CA GLY A 44 -11.61 -11.33 -13.44
C GLY A 44 -12.79 -12.06 -12.80
N GLN A 45 -13.94 -12.10 -13.48
CA GLN A 45 -15.07 -12.91 -13.04
C GLN A 45 -14.80 -14.43 -13.12
N ALA A 46 -13.84 -14.86 -13.94
CA ALA A 46 -13.38 -16.25 -13.96
C ALA A 46 -12.40 -16.51 -12.82
N ASP A 47 -11.45 -15.60 -12.58
CA ASP A 47 -10.48 -15.65 -11.48
C ASP A 47 -11.23 -15.73 -10.13
N LEU A 48 -12.20 -14.84 -9.86
CA LEU A 48 -13.02 -14.87 -8.64
C LEU A 48 -13.74 -16.20 -8.36
N LYS A 49 -13.94 -17.05 -9.38
CA LYS A 49 -14.55 -18.38 -9.17
C LYS A 49 -13.55 -19.39 -8.61
N THR A 50 -12.26 -19.24 -8.87
CA THR A 50 -11.21 -20.13 -8.35
C THR A 50 -10.63 -19.62 -7.03
N ASP A 51 -10.74 -18.32 -6.74
CA ASP A 51 -10.27 -17.69 -5.51
C ASP A 51 -10.63 -18.47 -4.24
N PRO A 52 -11.89 -18.86 -3.96
CA PRO A 52 -12.20 -19.56 -2.72
C PRO A 52 -11.39 -20.85 -2.53
N ALA A 53 -11.07 -21.57 -3.61
CA ALA A 53 -10.24 -22.76 -3.54
C ALA A 53 -8.76 -22.40 -3.32
N PHE A 54 -8.27 -21.35 -3.97
CA PHE A 54 -6.90 -20.88 -3.86
C PHE A 54 -6.57 -20.42 -2.43
N TYR A 55 -7.41 -19.57 -1.82
CA TYR A 55 -7.21 -19.01 -0.48
C TYR A 55 -7.55 -19.97 0.67
N SER A 56 -8.20 -21.11 0.37
CA SER A 56 -8.47 -22.15 1.37
C SER A 56 -7.26 -23.08 1.56
N LEU A 57 -6.50 -22.84 2.64
CA LEU A 57 -5.39 -23.69 3.07
C LEU A 57 -5.85 -24.82 4.00
N PRO A 58 -5.13 -25.96 4.05
CA PRO A 58 -5.38 -26.97 5.07
C PRO A 58 -5.07 -26.41 6.47
N SER A 59 -5.67 -27.00 7.51
CA SER A 59 -5.36 -26.70 8.91
C SER A 59 -4.79 -27.95 9.60
N PRO A 60 -3.54 -27.91 10.10
CA PRO A 60 -2.59 -26.80 9.99
C PRO A 60 -2.07 -26.60 8.56
N ALA A 61 -1.64 -25.39 8.23
CA ALA A 61 -0.97 -25.09 6.97
C ALA A 61 0.39 -25.83 6.90
N PRO A 62 0.96 -26.05 5.69
CA PRO A 62 2.34 -26.48 5.56
C PRO A 62 3.27 -25.51 6.30
N THR A 63 4.47 -25.97 6.66
CA THR A 63 5.53 -25.13 7.24
C THR A 63 6.60 -24.83 6.18
N GLY A 64 7.18 -23.64 6.21
CA GLY A 64 8.21 -23.24 5.25
C GLY A 64 9.01 -22.02 5.69
N ASP A 65 10.06 -21.69 4.94
CA ASP A 65 10.92 -20.55 5.23
C ASP A 65 10.29 -19.23 4.75
N PRO A 66 10.61 -18.06 5.36
CA PRO A 66 10.03 -16.78 4.94
C PRO A 66 10.25 -16.52 3.44
N GLY A 67 9.17 -16.19 2.73
CA GLY A 67 9.14 -15.99 1.29
C GLY A 67 8.99 -17.25 0.44
N GLU A 68 8.99 -18.45 1.02
CA GLU A 68 8.70 -19.67 0.28
C GLU A 68 7.24 -19.70 -0.17
N ILE A 69 6.98 -20.05 -1.44
CA ILE A 69 5.63 -20.09 -2.02
C ILE A 69 4.90 -21.36 -1.56
N ILE A 70 3.73 -21.18 -0.94
CA ILE A 70 2.76 -22.23 -0.61
C ILE A 70 1.89 -22.55 -1.84
N ARG A 71 1.37 -21.51 -2.50
CA ARG A 71 0.55 -21.62 -3.72
C ARG A 71 0.80 -20.46 -4.66
N ILE A 72 0.68 -20.72 -5.95
CA ILE A 72 0.79 -19.71 -7.01
C ILE A 72 -0.22 -20.01 -8.13
N GLU A 73 -0.93 -18.98 -8.59
CA GLU A 73 -1.83 -19.05 -9.73
C GLU A 73 -1.66 -17.81 -10.62
N PRO A 74 -1.55 -17.96 -11.96
CA PRO A 74 -1.60 -16.83 -12.88
C PRO A 74 -2.94 -16.09 -12.79
N ILE A 75 -2.92 -14.76 -12.87
CA ILE A 75 -4.13 -13.92 -12.93
C ILE A 75 -4.39 -13.57 -14.39
N ALA A 76 -5.42 -14.15 -15.00
CA ALA A 76 -5.72 -13.92 -16.42
C ALA A 76 -6.14 -12.47 -16.69
N SER A 77 -6.82 -11.85 -15.73
CA SER A 77 -7.30 -10.47 -15.81
C SER A 77 -6.22 -9.37 -15.66
N ALA A 78 -4.94 -9.75 -15.62
CA ALA A 78 -3.81 -8.81 -15.59
C ALA A 78 -3.92 -7.78 -16.74
N PRO A 79 -3.53 -6.51 -16.53
CA PRO A 79 -3.46 -5.51 -17.59
C PRO A 79 -2.71 -6.00 -18.83
N ALA A 80 -3.16 -5.65 -20.03
CA ALA A 80 -2.47 -6.02 -21.26
C ALA A 80 -0.98 -5.58 -21.26
N GLY A 81 -0.10 -6.46 -21.74
CA GLY A 81 1.35 -6.23 -21.73
C GLY A 81 2.00 -6.53 -20.36
N THR A 82 1.32 -7.26 -19.49
CA THR A 82 1.83 -7.68 -18.18
C THR A 82 1.55 -9.16 -17.95
N SER A 83 2.36 -9.79 -17.10
CA SER A 83 2.06 -11.07 -16.49
C SER A 83 1.88 -10.87 -14.99
N ALA A 84 0.87 -11.52 -14.40
CA ALA A 84 0.64 -11.43 -12.98
C ALA A 84 0.29 -12.78 -12.37
N TRP A 85 0.61 -12.90 -11.10
CA TRP A 85 0.36 -14.07 -10.29
C TRP A 85 -0.20 -13.66 -8.95
N ARG A 86 -1.13 -14.45 -8.47
CA ARG A 86 -1.50 -14.47 -7.06
C ARG A 86 -0.63 -15.50 -6.36
N VAL A 87 -0.15 -15.15 -5.18
CA VAL A 87 0.69 -16.01 -4.36
C VAL A 87 0.16 -16.12 -2.95
N ILE A 88 0.40 -17.28 -2.34
CA ILE A 88 0.39 -17.47 -0.90
C ILE A 88 1.81 -17.89 -0.54
N TYR A 89 2.41 -17.20 0.41
CA TYR A 89 3.80 -17.40 0.80
C TYR A 89 3.93 -17.40 2.33
N HIS A 90 5.03 -17.96 2.81
CA HIS A 90 5.37 -17.99 4.23
C HIS A 90 5.90 -16.63 4.70
N SER A 91 5.45 -16.17 5.87
CA SER A 91 5.95 -14.98 6.56
C SER A 91 6.07 -15.28 8.06
N ARG A 92 6.38 -14.26 8.87
CA ARG A 92 6.52 -14.39 10.33
C ARG A 92 5.65 -13.39 11.06
N ASP A 93 4.94 -13.87 12.08
CA ASP A 93 4.17 -13.03 12.97
C ASP A 93 5.08 -12.27 13.97
N LEU A 94 4.47 -11.60 14.96
CA LEU A 94 5.21 -10.86 15.98
C LEU A 94 6.06 -11.79 16.90
N ALA A 95 5.58 -13.01 17.17
CA ALA A 95 6.29 -14.00 17.98
C ALA A 95 7.39 -14.72 17.20
N GLY A 96 7.40 -14.57 15.87
CA GLY A 96 8.32 -15.26 14.97
C GLY A 96 7.80 -16.61 14.49
N ASP A 97 6.52 -16.90 14.71
CA ASP A 97 5.88 -18.12 14.23
C ASP A 97 5.57 -18.03 12.72
N ASP A 98 5.57 -19.18 12.06
CA ASP A 98 5.28 -19.31 10.63
C ASP A 98 3.79 -19.08 10.34
N ILE A 99 3.51 -18.14 9.43
CA ILE A 99 2.15 -17.78 9.03
C ILE A 99 2.04 -17.64 7.50
N PRO A 100 0.91 -18.05 6.90
CA PRO A 100 0.65 -17.79 5.49
C PRO A 100 0.20 -16.34 5.27
N VAL A 101 0.71 -15.71 4.21
CA VAL A 101 0.28 -14.40 3.74
C VAL A 101 0.03 -14.47 2.24
N SER A 102 -1.00 -13.78 1.75
CA SER A 102 -1.27 -13.69 0.32
C SER A 102 -0.81 -12.36 -0.28
N GLY A 103 -0.77 -12.31 -1.61
CA GLY A 103 -0.49 -11.09 -2.34
C GLY A 103 -0.54 -11.32 -3.85
N VAL A 104 -0.20 -10.28 -4.60
CA VAL A 104 -0.09 -10.31 -6.06
C VAL A 104 1.29 -9.83 -6.51
N VAL A 105 1.83 -10.49 -7.53
CA VAL A 105 3.05 -10.09 -8.22
C VAL A 105 2.68 -9.77 -9.65
N ILE A 106 3.09 -8.62 -10.16
CA ILE A 106 2.85 -8.20 -11.55
C ILE A 106 4.15 -7.68 -12.17
N VAL A 107 4.42 -8.10 -13.39
CA VAL A 107 5.62 -7.73 -14.16
C VAL A 107 5.24 -7.26 -15.55
N PRO A 108 5.97 -6.29 -16.13
CA PRO A 108 5.81 -5.95 -17.54
C PRO A 108 6.30 -7.10 -18.42
N GLU A 109 5.58 -7.36 -19.51
CA GLU A 109 6.03 -8.30 -20.55
C GLU A 109 7.27 -7.77 -21.27
N GLY A 110 8.05 -8.69 -21.84
CA GLY A 110 9.28 -8.39 -22.57
C GLY A 110 10.54 -8.78 -21.81
N PRO A 111 11.73 -8.57 -22.38
CA PRO A 111 12.97 -9.02 -21.77
C PRO A 111 13.24 -8.28 -20.46
N ALA A 112 13.62 -9.02 -19.42
CA ALA A 112 14.15 -8.45 -18.19
C ALA A 112 15.60 -7.96 -18.37
N PRO A 113 16.06 -6.99 -17.57
CA PRO A 113 17.49 -6.66 -17.49
C PRO A 113 18.32 -7.90 -17.10
N GLU A 114 19.60 -7.93 -17.47
CA GLU A 114 20.50 -9.07 -17.19
C GLU A 114 20.56 -9.47 -15.71
N ASN A 115 20.45 -8.48 -14.80
CA ASN A 115 20.45 -8.69 -13.35
C ASN A 115 19.03 -8.80 -12.75
N GLY A 116 18.03 -9.06 -13.58
CA GLY A 116 16.62 -9.08 -13.20
C GLY A 116 16.01 -7.69 -13.01
N ARG A 117 14.68 -7.69 -12.90
CA ARG A 117 13.87 -6.49 -12.67
C ARG A 117 14.13 -5.95 -11.26
N THR A 118 14.23 -4.63 -11.13
CA THR A 118 14.04 -3.98 -9.83
C THR A 118 12.57 -4.14 -9.44
N VAL A 119 12.31 -4.52 -8.20
CA VAL A 119 10.95 -4.70 -7.68
C VAL A 119 10.55 -3.52 -6.79
N ILE A 120 9.36 -2.98 -7.03
CA ILE A 120 8.65 -2.15 -6.07
C ILE A 120 7.90 -3.10 -5.15
N SER A 121 8.35 -3.22 -3.89
CA SER A 121 7.51 -3.85 -2.87
C SER A 121 6.49 -2.82 -2.41
N TRP A 122 5.25 -3.01 -2.86
CA TRP A 122 4.17 -2.08 -2.59
C TRP A 122 3.31 -2.56 -1.41
N ALA A 123 3.06 -1.63 -0.51
CA ALA A 123 2.32 -1.86 0.72
C ALA A 123 1.04 -1.00 0.69
N HIS A 124 -0.12 -1.65 0.69
CA HIS A 124 -1.40 -0.97 0.53
C HIS A 124 -1.78 -0.11 1.75
N PRO A 125 -2.56 0.99 1.54
CA PRO A 125 -3.19 1.71 2.63
C PRO A 125 -4.34 0.88 3.25
N THR A 126 -4.96 1.36 4.33
CA THR A 126 -6.03 0.61 5.02
C THR A 126 -7.14 0.14 4.07
N THR A 127 -7.38 -1.17 4.01
CA THR A 127 -8.55 -1.77 3.33
C THR A 127 -9.53 -2.43 4.30
N GLY A 128 -9.07 -2.80 5.49
CA GLY A 128 -9.81 -3.47 6.56
C GLY A 128 -8.86 -4.37 7.37
N ALA A 129 -9.41 -5.17 8.28
CA ALA A 129 -8.65 -6.10 9.11
C ALA A 129 -9.05 -7.58 8.93
N ALA A 130 -10.19 -7.85 8.31
CA ALA A 130 -10.71 -9.20 8.10
C ALA A 130 -10.31 -9.78 6.74
N ALA A 131 -10.27 -11.11 6.63
CA ALA A 131 -9.76 -11.83 5.46
C ALA A 131 -10.37 -11.35 4.13
N GLN A 132 -11.67 -11.08 4.11
CA GLN A 132 -12.41 -10.58 2.94
C GLN A 132 -11.97 -9.20 2.44
N CYS A 133 -11.16 -8.47 3.22
CA CYS A 133 -10.71 -7.12 2.89
C CYS A 133 -9.37 -7.08 2.16
N ALA A 134 -8.76 -8.23 1.86
CA ALA A 134 -7.53 -8.27 1.06
C ALA A 134 -7.72 -7.68 -0.34
N PRO A 135 -6.82 -6.79 -0.79
CA PRO A 135 -6.79 -6.32 -2.17
C PRO A 135 -6.73 -7.47 -3.20
N SER A 136 -5.98 -8.54 -2.93
CA SER A 136 -5.80 -9.67 -3.84
C SER A 136 -7.07 -10.49 -4.14
N LEU A 137 -8.12 -10.35 -3.33
CA LEU A 137 -9.45 -10.95 -3.54
C LEU A 137 -10.35 -10.10 -4.47
N GLY A 138 -9.92 -8.88 -4.82
CA GLY A 138 -10.70 -7.99 -5.65
C GLY A 138 -10.87 -8.51 -7.09
N LEU A 139 -11.97 -8.14 -7.73
CA LEU A 139 -12.20 -8.41 -9.16
C LEU A 139 -11.05 -7.87 -10.04
N ASP A 140 -10.53 -6.71 -9.65
CA ASP A 140 -9.32 -6.11 -10.18
C ASP A 140 -8.38 -5.85 -8.99
N PRO A 141 -7.47 -6.78 -8.66
CA PRO A 141 -6.58 -6.64 -7.51
C PRO A 141 -5.50 -5.57 -7.72
N PHE A 142 -5.39 -5.00 -8.93
CA PHE A 142 -4.38 -4.02 -9.28
C PHE A 142 -4.89 -2.58 -9.19
N GLN A 143 -6.21 -2.37 -9.18
CA GLN A 143 -6.84 -1.05 -9.33
C GLN A 143 -6.41 -0.02 -8.27
N TYR A 144 -5.98 -0.48 -7.09
CA TYR A 144 -5.61 0.38 -5.95
C TYR A 144 -4.10 0.51 -5.76
N ILE A 145 -3.29 -0.17 -6.59
CA ILE A 145 -1.83 -0.02 -6.56
C ILE A 145 -1.47 1.37 -7.08
N GLU A 146 -1.08 2.29 -6.19
CA GLU A 146 -0.78 3.66 -6.58
C GLU A 146 0.49 3.70 -7.44
N GLY A 147 0.32 4.07 -8.71
CA GLY A 147 1.41 4.13 -9.70
C GLY A 147 1.58 2.86 -10.53
N LEU A 148 0.63 1.91 -10.48
CA LEU A 148 0.70 0.64 -11.22
C LEU A 148 1.21 0.80 -12.66
N HIS A 149 0.52 1.61 -13.46
CA HIS A 149 0.79 1.72 -14.89
C HIS A 149 2.11 2.45 -15.17
N GLU A 150 2.41 3.49 -14.39
CA GLU A 150 3.61 4.29 -14.50
C GLU A 150 4.85 3.48 -14.14
N LEU A 151 4.81 2.73 -13.03
CA LEU A 151 5.91 1.90 -12.55
C LEU A 151 6.20 0.73 -13.52
N LEU A 152 5.14 0.07 -14.03
CA LEU A 152 5.29 -0.99 -15.03
C LEU A 152 5.87 -0.45 -16.34
N ALA A 153 5.46 0.76 -16.76
CA ALA A 153 5.98 1.41 -17.96
C ALA A 153 7.48 1.75 -17.85
N GLU A 154 7.97 2.07 -16.66
CA GLU A 154 9.40 2.25 -16.36
C GLU A 154 10.15 0.92 -16.20
N GLY A 155 9.47 -0.22 -16.33
CA GLY A 155 10.08 -1.55 -16.34
C GLY A 155 10.24 -2.21 -14.98
N TYR A 156 9.69 -1.61 -13.92
CA TYR A 156 9.69 -2.19 -12.58
C TYR A 156 8.73 -3.38 -12.49
N ALA A 157 9.11 -4.41 -11.73
CA ALA A 157 8.16 -5.39 -11.21
C ALA A 157 7.46 -4.79 -9.97
N ILE A 158 6.24 -5.24 -9.67
CA ILE A 158 5.53 -4.86 -8.44
C ILE A 158 5.16 -6.14 -7.68
N ALA A 159 5.51 -6.17 -6.41
CA ALA A 159 5.13 -7.21 -5.46
C ALA A 159 4.26 -6.55 -4.38
N ALA A 160 2.97 -6.89 -4.35
CA ALA A 160 1.96 -6.29 -3.50
C ALA A 160 1.46 -7.32 -2.49
N THR A 161 1.80 -7.14 -1.21
CA THR A 161 1.36 -8.02 -0.13
C THR A 161 -0.01 -7.61 0.42
N ASP A 162 -0.80 -8.57 0.91
CA ASP A 162 -2.05 -8.28 1.63
C ASP A 162 -1.86 -8.07 3.14
N TYR A 163 -0.75 -8.53 3.72
CA TYR A 163 -0.51 -8.64 5.17
C TYR A 163 -1.24 -9.82 5.87
N PRO A 164 -0.77 -10.25 7.05
CA PRO A 164 -1.41 -11.32 7.81
C PRO A 164 -2.87 -11.03 8.20
N GLY A 165 -3.70 -12.07 8.10
CA GLY A 165 -5.14 -11.99 8.39
C GLY A 165 -5.98 -11.39 7.28
N LEU A 166 -5.36 -10.86 6.21
CA LEU A 166 -6.01 -10.49 4.97
C LEU A 166 -5.85 -11.62 3.93
N GLY A 167 -6.92 -11.93 3.20
CA GLY A 167 -6.97 -12.93 2.13
C GLY A 167 -7.05 -14.36 2.64
N ILE A 168 -6.20 -14.70 3.61
CA ILE A 168 -6.19 -15.98 4.31
C ILE A 168 -6.78 -15.79 5.70
N GLU A 169 -7.73 -16.65 6.09
CA GLU A 169 -8.28 -16.65 7.45
C GLU A 169 -7.15 -16.80 8.48
N GLY A 170 -7.05 -15.83 9.40
CA GLY A 170 -5.96 -15.74 10.35
C GLY A 170 -6.07 -14.50 11.22
N GLN A 171 -5.06 -14.29 12.06
CA GLN A 171 -5.01 -13.12 12.93
C GLN A 171 -4.59 -11.90 12.13
N SER A 172 -5.33 -10.80 12.26
CA SER A 172 -5.01 -9.53 11.62
C SER A 172 -3.70 -8.96 12.16
N SER A 173 -2.92 -8.35 11.27
CA SER A 173 -1.73 -7.59 11.65
C SER A 173 -1.92 -6.08 11.64
N TYR A 174 -3.15 -5.56 11.58
CA TYR A 174 -3.39 -4.14 11.30
C TYR A 174 -2.57 -3.20 12.20
N LEU A 175 -1.67 -2.43 11.58
CA LEU A 175 -0.71 -1.52 12.22
C LEU A 175 0.26 -2.19 13.22
N LEU A 176 0.54 -3.48 13.04
CA LEU A 176 1.63 -4.18 13.71
C LEU A 176 2.87 -4.14 12.81
N GLY A 177 3.82 -3.27 13.14
CA GLY A 177 4.96 -2.96 12.27
C GLY A 177 5.84 -4.16 11.95
N VAL A 178 6.06 -5.07 12.90
CA VAL A 178 6.88 -6.27 12.68
C VAL A 178 6.26 -7.21 11.63
N PRO A 179 5.06 -7.79 11.82
CA PRO A 179 4.47 -8.72 10.86
C PRO A 179 4.16 -8.08 9.49
N GLU A 180 3.74 -6.82 9.44
CA GLU A 180 3.53 -6.14 8.16
C GLU A 180 4.86 -5.92 7.42
N SER A 181 5.92 -5.52 8.13
CA SER A 181 7.25 -5.36 7.52
C SER A 181 7.86 -6.66 7.00
N ASN A 182 7.67 -7.76 7.74
CA ASN A 182 8.11 -9.08 7.32
C ASN A 182 7.42 -9.43 5.98
N SER A 183 6.11 -9.21 5.89
CA SER A 183 5.32 -9.48 4.68
C SER A 183 5.75 -8.62 3.49
N VAL A 184 6.05 -7.34 3.70
CA VAL A 184 6.60 -6.44 2.67
C VAL A 184 7.94 -6.96 2.11
N LEU A 185 8.78 -7.61 2.92
CA LEU A 185 10.06 -8.18 2.46
C LEU A 185 9.88 -9.59 1.88
N ASP A 186 9.04 -10.40 2.49
CA ASP A 186 8.83 -11.81 2.13
C ASP A 186 8.05 -11.97 0.81
N ILE A 187 7.14 -11.04 0.47
CA ILE A 187 6.51 -11.04 -0.87
C ILE A 187 7.57 -10.86 -1.98
N VAL A 188 8.65 -10.11 -1.72
CA VAL A 188 9.75 -9.97 -2.69
C VAL A 188 10.53 -11.28 -2.82
N ARG A 189 10.80 -11.96 -1.70
CA ARG A 189 11.43 -13.29 -1.72
C ARG A 189 10.59 -14.27 -2.53
N ALA A 190 9.28 -14.31 -2.30
CA ALA A 190 8.36 -15.14 -3.07
C ALA A 190 8.41 -14.79 -4.56
N ALA A 191 8.28 -13.50 -4.89
CA ALA A 191 8.28 -13.01 -6.27
C ALA A 191 9.54 -13.42 -7.06
N ARG A 192 10.70 -13.46 -6.41
CA ARG A 192 11.98 -13.89 -7.02
C ARG A 192 12.02 -15.37 -7.41
N THR A 193 11.14 -16.20 -6.86
CA THR A 193 11.07 -17.63 -7.18
C THR A 193 10.07 -17.95 -8.29
N ILE A 194 9.33 -16.96 -8.78
CA ILE A 194 8.31 -17.14 -9.81
C ILE A 194 8.98 -17.26 -11.19
N ASP A 195 8.78 -18.40 -11.84
CA ASP A 195 9.22 -18.64 -13.21
C ASP A 195 8.59 -17.60 -14.16
N GLY A 196 9.44 -16.88 -14.90
CA GLY A 196 9.02 -15.85 -15.85
C GLY A 196 8.80 -14.46 -15.25
N ALA A 197 8.94 -14.28 -13.93
CA ALA A 197 8.93 -12.95 -13.32
C ALA A 197 10.28 -12.22 -13.47
N ASP A 198 11.39 -12.98 -13.53
CA ASP A 198 12.77 -12.49 -13.71
C ASP A 198 13.14 -11.35 -12.73
N ILE A 199 12.74 -11.48 -11.46
CA ILE A 199 12.96 -10.45 -10.43
C ILE A 199 14.38 -10.60 -9.84
N GLY A 200 15.10 -9.48 -9.78
CA GLY A 200 16.44 -9.40 -9.20
C GLY A 200 16.43 -9.30 -7.67
N ASP A 201 17.53 -8.83 -7.09
CA ASP A 201 17.65 -8.57 -5.65
C ASP A 201 17.46 -7.08 -5.28
N ARG A 202 17.29 -6.20 -6.26
CA ARG A 202 17.12 -4.75 -6.05
C ARG A 202 15.68 -4.42 -5.71
N VAL A 203 15.47 -3.78 -4.57
CA VAL A 203 14.14 -3.48 -4.02
C VAL A 203 13.99 -1.98 -3.79
N VAL A 204 12.84 -1.43 -4.16
CA VAL A 204 12.36 -0.14 -3.65
C VAL A 204 11.08 -0.41 -2.88
N LEU A 205 10.93 0.19 -1.71
CA LEU A 205 9.70 0.07 -0.94
C LEU A 205 8.80 1.27 -1.24
N TRP A 206 7.50 1.04 -1.44
CA TRP A 206 6.51 2.09 -1.71
C TRP A 206 5.26 1.85 -0.89
N GLY A 207 4.82 2.83 -0.10
CA GLY A 207 3.65 2.65 0.76
C GLY A 207 2.93 3.95 1.10
N HIS A 208 1.63 3.85 1.34
CA HIS A 208 0.76 4.98 1.68
C HIS A 208 0.01 4.70 2.97
N SER A 209 -0.12 5.70 3.86
CA SER A 209 -0.93 5.56 5.10
C SER A 209 -0.41 4.40 5.97
N GLN A 210 -1.24 3.39 6.28
CA GLN A 210 -0.83 2.13 6.91
C GLN A 210 0.36 1.49 6.18
N GLY A 211 0.27 1.33 4.85
CA GLY A 211 1.38 0.77 4.07
C GLY A 211 2.64 1.63 4.13
N GLY A 212 2.50 2.93 4.36
CA GLY A 212 3.61 3.82 4.68
C GLY A 212 4.33 3.42 5.97
N GLN A 213 3.59 3.06 7.01
CA GLN A 213 4.19 2.51 8.25
C GLN A 213 4.87 1.17 8.00
N ALA A 214 4.20 0.25 7.29
CA ALA A 214 4.75 -1.07 6.97
C ALA A 214 6.10 -0.99 6.24
N VAL A 215 6.23 -0.12 5.21
CA VAL A 215 7.49 0.01 4.47
C VAL A 215 8.59 0.71 5.25
N LEU A 216 8.26 1.62 6.16
CA LEU A 216 9.25 2.25 7.04
C LEU A 216 9.82 1.22 8.01
N PHE A 217 8.98 0.38 8.62
CA PHE A 217 9.44 -0.75 9.45
C PHE A 217 10.27 -1.75 8.63
N ALA A 218 9.86 -2.05 7.39
CA ALA A 218 10.62 -2.93 6.51
C ALA A 218 12.00 -2.36 6.19
N ALA A 219 12.10 -1.04 5.95
CA ALA A 219 13.37 -0.38 5.73
C ALA A 219 14.31 -0.48 6.93
N GLU A 220 13.79 -0.25 8.15
CA GLU A 220 14.54 -0.34 9.40
C GLU A 220 15.03 -1.77 9.70
N ARG A 221 14.25 -2.78 9.29
CA ARG A 221 14.51 -4.19 9.61
C ARG A 221 15.23 -4.95 8.51
N ALA A 222 15.22 -4.47 7.26
CA ALA A 222 15.70 -5.18 6.08
C ALA A 222 17.11 -5.77 6.25
N SER A 223 18.06 -5.00 6.80
CA SER A 223 19.44 -5.45 7.00
C SER A 223 19.59 -6.66 7.94
N SER A 224 18.63 -6.86 8.84
CA SER A 224 18.62 -7.96 9.81
C SER A 224 17.70 -9.10 9.41
N TYR A 225 16.55 -8.80 8.80
CA TYR A 225 15.51 -9.77 8.46
C TYR A 225 15.67 -10.35 7.04
N ALA A 226 16.06 -9.50 6.08
CA ALA A 226 16.24 -9.87 4.67
C ALA A 226 17.54 -9.29 4.06
N PRO A 227 18.71 -9.65 4.62
CA PRO A 227 19.99 -9.08 4.22
C PRO A 227 20.39 -9.37 2.76
N GLU A 228 19.77 -10.38 2.14
CA GLU A 228 19.97 -10.72 0.73
C GLU A 228 19.25 -9.78 -0.24
N LEU A 229 18.30 -8.96 0.24
CA LEU A 229 17.61 -7.95 -0.57
C LEU A 229 18.38 -6.63 -0.53
N LYS A 230 18.72 -6.10 -1.72
CA LYS A 230 19.41 -4.83 -1.88
C LYS A 230 18.40 -3.69 -1.96
N LEU A 231 18.02 -3.19 -0.78
CA LEU A 231 17.19 -2.00 -0.69
C LEU A 231 17.90 -0.81 -1.36
N GLN A 232 17.23 -0.18 -2.33
CA GLN A 232 17.73 0.97 -3.10
C GLN A 232 17.13 2.29 -2.60
N GLY A 233 15.92 2.25 -2.06
CA GLY A 233 15.23 3.43 -1.54
C GLY A 233 13.88 3.07 -0.92
N VAL A 234 13.33 4.01 -0.16
CA VAL A 234 12.03 3.90 0.49
C VAL A 234 11.22 5.12 0.12
N ALA A 235 10.05 4.93 -0.44
CA ALA A 235 9.13 6.00 -0.74
C ALA A 235 7.87 5.82 0.11
N VAL A 236 7.36 6.92 0.65
CA VAL A 236 6.11 6.96 1.40
C VAL A 236 5.27 8.17 1.04
N ALA A 237 3.95 8.01 1.11
CA ALA A 237 3.00 9.10 1.09
C ALA A 237 2.15 9.08 2.35
N ALA A 238 1.99 10.23 3.00
CA ALA A 238 1.21 10.40 4.24
C ALA A 238 1.34 9.19 5.20
N PRO A 239 2.57 8.79 5.60
CA PRO A 239 2.79 7.55 6.32
C PRO A 239 2.24 7.61 7.74
N ALA A 240 1.69 6.50 8.23
CA ALA A 240 1.33 6.34 9.64
C ALA A 240 2.57 6.16 10.56
N ALA A 241 3.53 7.07 10.46
CA ALA A 241 4.87 6.90 11.04
C ALA A 241 4.92 7.02 12.56
N ASN A 242 4.01 7.79 13.18
CA ASN A 242 3.94 7.96 14.64
C ASN A 242 2.51 7.72 15.13
N LEU A 243 2.25 6.49 15.61
CA LEU A 243 0.91 6.07 16.01
C LEU A 243 0.44 6.78 17.28
N ASN A 244 1.33 7.17 18.21
CA ASN A 244 0.93 7.97 19.37
C ASN A 244 0.38 9.34 18.94
N ALA A 245 1.07 10.04 18.04
CA ALA A 245 0.62 11.34 17.54
C ALA A 245 -0.73 11.22 16.82
N LEU A 246 -0.89 10.21 15.95
CA LEU A 246 -2.14 9.98 15.21
C LEU A 246 -3.29 9.62 16.14
N MET A 247 -3.08 8.73 17.12
CA MET A 247 -4.14 8.39 18.07
C MET A 247 -4.55 9.58 18.93
N THR A 248 -3.62 10.43 19.37
CA THR A 248 -3.98 11.69 20.06
C THR A 248 -4.84 12.60 19.17
N ASP A 249 -4.51 12.70 17.89
CA ASP A 249 -5.16 13.62 16.95
C ASP A 249 -6.56 13.14 16.49
N ASP A 250 -6.76 11.82 16.38
CA ASP A 250 -7.87 11.26 15.62
C ASP A 250 -8.88 10.44 16.46
N ILE A 251 -8.52 9.94 17.65
CA ILE A 251 -9.38 9.01 18.43
C ILE A 251 -10.77 9.59 18.79
N ILE A 252 -10.91 10.91 18.69
CA ILE A 252 -12.16 11.63 18.95
C ILE A 252 -13.09 11.72 17.73
N ASP A 253 -12.65 11.29 16.55
CA ASP A 253 -13.41 11.36 15.30
C ASP A 253 -13.65 9.99 14.65
N LEU A 254 -14.39 10.01 13.54
CA LEU A 254 -14.73 8.83 12.74
C LEU A 254 -13.51 7.98 12.36
N SER A 255 -12.42 8.64 11.98
CA SER A 255 -11.23 7.98 11.45
C SER A 255 -10.48 7.27 12.57
N GLY A 256 -10.25 7.96 13.71
CA GLY A 256 -9.58 7.32 14.85
C GLY A 256 -10.40 6.20 15.46
N VAL A 257 -11.74 6.33 15.53
CA VAL A 257 -12.62 5.23 15.96
C VAL A 257 -12.52 4.04 15.01
N THR A 258 -12.51 4.29 13.70
CA THR A 258 -12.34 3.24 12.69
C THR A 258 -11.00 2.53 12.86
N ILE A 259 -9.89 3.27 12.90
CA ILE A 259 -8.53 2.72 13.04
C ILE A 259 -8.41 1.90 14.34
N ALA A 260 -8.87 2.44 15.46
CA ALA A 260 -8.81 1.75 16.74
C ALA A 260 -9.64 0.46 16.74
N SER A 261 -10.79 0.44 16.06
CA SER A 261 -11.62 -0.77 15.95
C SER A 261 -10.95 -1.92 15.18
N LEU A 262 -10.08 -1.59 14.22
CA LEU A 262 -9.28 -2.56 13.47
C LEU A 262 -8.04 -3.01 14.27
N ALA A 263 -7.40 -2.07 14.98
CA ALA A 263 -6.16 -2.33 15.72
C ALA A 263 -6.40 -3.13 17.01
N ILE A 264 -7.46 -2.86 17.77
CA ILE A 264 -7.68 -3.49 19.08
C ILE A 264 -7.70 -5.03 19.01
N PRO A 265 -8.45 -5.67 18.08
CA PRO A 265 -8.41 -7.13 17.93
C PRO A 265 -7.03 -7.66 17.55
N ALA A 266 -6.34 -7.01 16.60
CA ALA A 266 -4.99 -7.39 16.16
C ALA A 266 -3.99 -7.37 17.33
N TYR A 267 -3.96 -6.27 18.09
CA TYR A 267 -3.07 -6.08 19.23
C TYR A 267 -3.41 -7.00 20.40
N THR A 268 -4.70 -7.30 20.62
CA THR A 268 -5.15 -8.23 21.67
C THR A 268 -4.53 -9.61 21.49
N VAL A 269 -4.41 -10.08 20.25
CA VAL A 269 -3.83 -11.39 19.96
C VAL A 269 -2.31 -11.34 19.91
N ALA A 270 -1.75 -10.37 19.19
CA ALA A 270 -0.31 -10.27 18.99
C ALA A 270 0.48 -10.08 20.30
N TYR A 271 -0.11 -9.43 21.30
CA TYR A 271 0.53 -9.14 22.59
C TYR A 271 -0.01 -9.97 23.75
N ALA A 272 -0.67 -11.11 23.47
CA ALA A 272 -1.24 -11.99 24.49
C ALA A 272 -0.20 -12.63 25.42
N ASP A 273 1.09 -12.58 25.06
CA ASP A 273 2.22 -13.00 25.91
C ASP A 273 2.54 -11.99 27.02
N ARG A 274 2.20 -10.71 26.82
CA ARG A 274 2.49 -9.61 27.75
C ARG A 274 1.26 -9.04 28.44
N TYR A 275 0.10 -9.04 27.78
CA TYR A 275 -1.12 -8.43 28.27
C TYR A 275 -2.32 -9.35 28.09
N THR A 276 -3.22 -9.34 29.06
CA THR A 276 -4.53 -9.99 28.93
C THR A 276 -5.44 -9.19 28.00
N ALA A 277 -6.45 -9.85 27.42
CA ALA A 277 -7.45 -9.17 26.61
C ALA A 277 -8.20 -8.08 27.40
N ASP A 278 -8.42 -8.27 28.70
CA ASP A 278 -9.04 -7.28 29.58
C ASP A 278 -8.16 -6.03 29.73
N GLU A 279 -6.83 -6.17 29.81
CA GLU A 279 -5.91 -5.03 29.88
C GLU A 279 -5.87 -4.23 28.58
N ILE A 280 -5.87 -4.91 27.42
CA ILE A 280 -5.89 -4.24 26.10
C ILE A 280 -7.22 -3.53 25.87
N THR A 281 -8.33 -4.15 26.26
CA THR A 281 -9.68 -3.60 26.00
C THR A 281 -10.18 -2.66 27.09
N ALA A 282 -9.45 -2.49 28.21
CA ALA A 282 -9.83 -1.63 29.32
C ALA A 282 -10.06 -0.15 28.94
N ILE A 283 -9.42 0.31 27.86
CA ILE A 283 -9.61 1.67 27.35
C ILE A 283 -10.98 1.88 26.69
N LEU A 284 -11.71 0.82 26.31
CA LEU A 284 -12.98 0.94 25.59
C LEU A 284 -14.14 1.34 26.51
N THR A 285 -15.06 2.16 26.01
CA THR A 285 -16.38 2.30 26.64
C THR A 285 -17.21 1.03 26.39
N PRO A 286 -18.30 0.79 27.15
CA PRO A 286 -19.21 -0.33 26.84
C PRO A 286 -19.77 -0.29 25.41
N ALA A 287 -19.96 0.91 24.84
CA ALA A 287 -20.39 1.06 23.46
C ALA A 287 -19.26 0.71 22.48
N GLY A 288 -18.03 1.17 22.73
CA GLY A 288 -16.86 0.83 21.93
C GLY A 288 -16.56 -0.68 21.95
N ALA A 289 -16.60 -1.31 23.12
CA ALA A 289 -16.39 -2.76 23.26
C ALA A 289 -17.44 -3.58 22.51
N LYS A 290 -18.69 -3.10 22.47
CA LYS A 290 -19.76 -3.75 21.70
C LYS A 290 -19.58 -3.58 20.18
N ALA A 291 -19.13 -2.41 19.73
CA ALA A 291 -19.01 -2.09 18.31
C ALA A 291 -17.75 -2.68 17.66
N THR A 292 -16.67 -2.82 18.41
CA THR A 292 -15.34 -3.20 17.90
C THR A 292 -15.35 -4.48 17.05
N PRO A 293 -15.93 -5.61 17.50
CA PRO A 293 -15.90 -6.84 16.70
C PRO A 293 -16.70 -6.72 15.39
N GLU A 294 -17.80 -5.95 15.39
CA GLU A 294 -18.60 -5.75 14.18
C GLU A 294 -17.84 -4.88 13.17
N MET A 295 -17.21 -3.81 13.63
CA MET A 295 -16.43 -2.91 12.78
C MET A 295 -15.19 -3.58 12.18
N ALA A 296 -14.51 -4.44 12.96
CA ALA A 296 -13.33 -5.17 12.51
C ALA A 296 -13.59 -6.12 11.32
N GLU A 297 -14.83 -6.57 11.16
CA GLU A 297 -15.28 -7.42 10.05
C GLU A 297 -15.67 -6.62 8.79
N LEU A 298 -15.73 -5.29 8.87
CA LEU A 298 -16.12 -4.45 7.75
C LEU A 298 -14.91 -3.98 6.95
N CYS A 299 -15.02 -4.03 5.62
CA CYS A 299 -13.97 -3.51 4.74
C CYS A 299 -14.19 -2.04 4.41
N LEU A 300 -13.13 -1.24 4.53
CA LEU A 300 -13.16 0.19 4.31
C LEU A 300 -13.56 0.55 2.87
N LEU A 301 -13.16 -0.26 1.87
CA LEU A 301 -13.38 0.05 0.45
C LEU A 301 -14.77 -0.35 -0.06
N THR A 302 -15.41 -1.36 0.53
CA THR A 302 -16.67 -1.93 0.03
C THR A 302 -17.86 -1.73 0.96
N GLN A 303 -17.60 -1.51 2.26
CA GLN A 303 -18.61 -1.41 3.32
C GLN A 303 -18.44 -0.13 4.15
N THR A 304 -17.91 0.93 3.53
CA THR A 304 -17.63 2.22 4.17
C THR A 304 -18.86 2.82 4.85
N LYS A 305 -20.05 2.67 4.25
CA LYS A 305 -21.29 3.27 4.76
C LYS A 305 -21.74 2.61 6.05
N GLU A 306 -21.68 1.28 6.09
CA GLU A 306 -21.99 0.46 7.26
C GLU A 306 -21.00 0.76 8.38
N LEU A 307 -19.71 0.82 8.05
CA LEU A 307 -18.64 1.16 8.99
C LEU A 307 -18.84 2.55 9.59
N HIS A 308 -19.08 3.58 8.76
CA HIS A 308 -19.32 4.94 9.23
C HIS A 308 -20.61 5.06 10.05
N ALA A 309 -21.67 4.32 9.70
CA ALA A 309 -22.91 4.32 10.48
C ALA A 309 -22.73 3.83 11.92
N ILE A 310 -21.73 2.96 12.16
CA ILE A 310 -21.35 2.49 13.50
C ILE A 310 -20.35 3.44 14.16
N ALA A 311 -19.35 3.91 13.42
CA ALA A 311 -18.25 4.73 13.94
C ALA A 311 -18.64 6.18 14.25
N ASP A 312 -19.42 6.84 13.37
CA ASP A 312 -19.76 8.27 13.49
C ASP A 312 -20.37 8.61 14.86
N PRO A 313 -21.35 7.85 15.40
CA PRO A 313 -21.95 8.13 16.71
C PRO A 313 -21.00 7.90 17.90
N LEU A 314 -19.86 7.22 17.68
CA LEU A 314 -18.89 6.87 18.70
C LEU A 314 -17.72 7.86 18.77
N GLY A 315 -17.65 8.85 17.88
CA GLY A 315 -16.65 9.93 17.95
C GLY A 315 -16.64 10.60 19.34
N GLY A 316 -15.49 10.55 20.02
CA GLY A 316 -15.30 11.06 21.37
C GLY A 316 -15.94 10.23 22.50
N GLY A 317 -16.66 9.15 22.16
CA GLY A 317 -17.30 8.23 23.10
C GLY A 317 -16.87 6.76 22.96
N TYR A 318 -15.92 6.46 22.08
CA TYR A 318 -15.43 5.12 21.82
C TYR A 318 -14.51 4.58 22.93
N VAL A 319 -13.64 5.44 23.45
CA VAL A 319 -12.68 5.15 24.53
C VAL A 319 -12.99 5.96 25.80
N THR A 320 -12.53 5.45 26.94
CA THR A 320 -12.62 6.07 28.27
C THR A 320 -11.41 6.97 28.58
N SER A 321 -10.29 6.77 27.88
CA SER A 321 -9.07 7.57 27.99
C SER A 321 -8.31 7.60 26.66
N ASP A 322 -7.40 8.57 26.51
CA ASP A 322 -6.54 8.69 25.33
C ASP A 322 -5.53 7.51 25.29
N PRO A 323 -5.56 6.65 24.25
CA PRO A 323 -4.64 5.53 24.11
C PRO A 323 -3.17 5.96 24.05
N ALA A 324 -2.87 7.15 23.50
CA ALA A 324 -1.51 7.64 23.37
C ALA A 324 -0.85 8.01 24.72
N THR A 325 -1.65 8.12 25.78
CA THR A 325 -1.19 8.45 27.14
C THR A 325 -1.57 7.40 28.19
N THR A 326 -2.26 6.32 27.80
CA THR A 326 -2.74 5.26 28.70
C THR A 326 -2.03 3.94 28.42
N GLU A 327 -1.48 3.28 29.45
CA GLU A 327 -0.90 1.93 29.30
C GLU A 327 -1.99 0.85 29.21
N PRO A 328 -1.76 -0.25 28.46
CA PRO A 328 -0.52 -0.56 27.72
C PRO A 328 -0.43 0.11 26.34
N TRP A 329 -1.49 0.77 25.87
CA TRP A 329 -1.59 1.33 24.52
C TRP A 329 -0.49 2.34 24.20
N LYS A 330 -0.09 3.19 25.14
CA LYS A 330 1.03 4.11 24.94
C LYS A 330 2.29 3.38 24.48
N THR A 331 2.69 2.33 25.21
CA THR A 331 3.86 1.50 24.87
C THR A 331 3.66 0.76 23.55
N LEU A 332 2.48 0.18 23.34
CA LEU A 332 2.18 -0.58 22.12
C LEU A 332 2.20 0.29 20.85
N LEU A 333 1.69 1.51 20.92
CA LEU A 333 1.74 2.49 19.82
C LEU A 333 3.18 2.95 19.55
N GLU A 334 3.99 3.11 20.60
CA GLU A 334 5.40 3.49 20.48
C GLU A 334 6.21 2.37 19.80
N GLU A 335 5.99 1.11 20.20
CA GLU A 335 6.64 -0.07 19.59
C GLU A 335 6.28 -0.27 18.11
N ASN A 336 5.11 0.23 17.67
CA ASN A 336 4.63 0.14 16.28
C ASN A 336 4.72 1.47 15.52
N SER A 337 5.43 2.46 16.07
CA SER A 337 5.80 3.69 15.37
C SER A 337 7.17 3.56 14.71
N ALA A 338 7.30 4.12 13.51
CA ALA A 338 8.56 4.14 12.77
C ALA A 338 9.51 5.21 13.31
N GLY A 339 10.80 5.08 12.98
CA GLY A 339 11.88 5.98 13.37
C GLY A 339 12.73 5.46 14.54
N GLY A 340 12.49 4.24 15.00
CA GLY A 340 13.25 3.59 16.06
C GLY A 340 14.66 3.18 15.63
N GLN A 341 14.86 2.88 14.34
CA GLN A 341 16.17 2.68 13.73
C GLN A 341 16.39 3.65 12.55
N PRO A 342 17.63 4.07 12.27
CA PRO A 342 17.92 4.89 11.09
C PRO A 342 17.68 4.12 9.78
N VAL A 343 17.05 4.77 8.81
CA VAL A 343 16.97 4.27 7.43
C VAL A 343 18.24 4.67 6.67
N THR A 344 18.97 3.69 6.15
CA THR A 344 20.31 3.90 5.55
C THR A 344 20.31 4.04 4.03
N VAL A 345 19.13 4.11 3.41
CA VAL A 345 18.92 4.30 1.98
C VAL A 345 18.18 5.62 1.74
N PRO A 346 18.18 6.17 0.52
CA PRO A 346 17.38 7.34 0.21
C PRO A 346 15.90 7.17 0.55
N VAL A 347 15.30 8.21 1.12
CA VAL A 347 13.89 8.26 1.53
C VAL A 347 13.18 9.35 0.74
N PHE A 348 12.05 9.01 0.12
CA PHE A 348 11.10 9.96 -0.47
C PHE A 348 9.85 10.04 0.41
N VAL A 349 9.41 11.26 0.73
CA VAL A 349 8.19 11.51 1.51
C VAL A 349 7.29 12.49 0.76
N GLY A 350 6.05 12.09 0.48
CA GLY A 350 5.00 12.95 -0.04
C GLY A 350 3.91 13.22 1.01
N GLN A 351 3.45 14.47 1.12
CA GLN A 351 2.38 14.83 2.07
C GLN A 351 1.36 15.78 1.42
N GLY A 352 0.06 15.49 1.55
CA GLY A 352 -0.99 16.44 1.21
C GLY A 352 -1.16 17.50 2.31
N GLU A 353 -1.24 18.78 1.95
CA GLU A 353 -1.39 19.89 2.92
C GLU A 353 -2.81 19.98 3.51
N ALA A 354 -3.81 19.39 2.84
CA ALA A 354 -5.19 19.33 3.31
C ALA A 354 -5.53 17.98 3.98
N ASP A 355 -4.52 17.15 4.28
CA ASP A 355 -4.70 15.89 5.00
C ASP A 355 -5.23 16.16 6.41
N GLN A 356 -6.34 15.51 6.75
CA GLN A 356 -7.00 15.60 8.06
C GLN A 356 -6.92 14.29 8.86
N LEU A 357 -6.25 13.27 8.32
CA LEU A 357 -6.01 12.00 8.99
C LEU A 357 -4.54 11.92 9.41
N VAL A 358 -3.63 11.75 8.46
CA VAL A 358 -2.20 11.92 8.74
C VAL A 358 -1.86 13.39 8.56
N ARG A 359 -2.13 14.17 9.60
CA ARG A 359 -1.97 15.63 9.58
C ARG A 359 -0.55 16.02 9.15
N PRO A 360 -0.37 17.07 8.33
CA PRO A 360 0.96 17.49 7.87
C PRO A 360 1.99 17.66 8.98
N SER A 361 1.57 18.15 10.15
CA SER A 361 2.44 18.30 11.32
C SER A 361 3.05 16.98 11.82
N ALA A 362 2.32 15.87 11.71
CA ALA A 362 2.84 14.55 12.09
C ALA A 362 3.93 14.09 11.12
N THR A 363 3.70 14.23 9.81
CA THR A 363 4.70 13.91 8.78
C THR A 363 5.91 14.83 8.85
N GLU A 364 5.72 16.13 9.08
CA GLU A 364 6.82 17.08 9.30
C GLU A 364 7.67 16.72 10.53
N ALA A 365 7.07 16.21 11.61
CA ALA A 365 7.80 15.74 12.78
C ALA A 365 8.65 14.51 12.44
N TYR A 366 8.12 13.58 11.64
CA TYR A 366 8.88 12.43 11.15
C TYR A 366 10.02 12.84 10.20
N VAL A 367 9.78 13.77 9.29
CA VAL A 367 10.81 14.37 8.42
C VAL A 367 11.94 14.99 9.25
N LYS A 368 11.61 15.73 10.31
CA LYS A 368 12.62 16.28 11.24
C LYS A 368 13.43 15.19 11.94
N LEU A 369 12.79 14.08 12.33
CA LEU A 369 13.47 12.92 12.91
C LEU A 369 14.46 12.31 11.91
N LEU A 370 14.03 12.02 10.67
CA LEU A 370 14.90 11.49 9.63
C LEU A 370 16.10 12.40 9.36
N CYS A 371 15.89 13.72 9.29
CA CYS A 371 16.99 14.67 9.13
C CYS A 371 17.93 14.70 10.34
N SER A 372 17.43 14.54 11.56
CA SER A 372 18.28 14.43 12.75
C SER A 372 19.12 13.15 12.75
N GLN A 373 18.65 12.10 12.06
CA GLN A 373 19.35 10.84 11.81
C GLN A 373 20.24 10.88 10.55
N GLN A 374 20.39 12.03 9.90
CA GLN A 374 21.20 12.23 8.70
C GLN A 374 20.74 11.37 7.49
N ALA A 375 19.44 11.08 7.41
CA ALA A 375 18.86 10.39 6.27
C ALA A 375 18.98 11.22 4.98
N ASP A 376 19.14 10.54 3.85
CA ASP A 376 19.07 11.15 2.52
C ASP A 376 17.60 11.29 2.11
N LEU A 377 17.01 12.44 2.44
CA LEU A 377 15.57 12.67 2.37
C LEU A 377 15.17 13.61 1.23
N THR A 378 14.18 13.21 0.44
CA THR A 378 13.44 14.06 -0.50
C THR A 378 12.00 14.22 0.01
N PHE A 379 11.65 15.41 0.50
CA PHE A 379 10.31 15.71 1.02
C PHE A 379 9.55 16.68 0.12
N HIS A 380 8.31 16.31 -0.25
CA HIS A 380 7.39 17.13 -1.04
C HIS A 380 6.05 17.32 -0.31
N THR A 381 5.51 18.53 -0.37
CA THR A 381 4.13 18.84 0.03
C THR A 381 3.27 19.18 -1.17
N TYR A 382 1.98 18.84 -1.08
CA TYR A 382 1.02 19.03 -2.16
C TYR A 382 -0.17 19.87 -1.68
N PRO A 383 -0.31 21.13 -2.14
CA PRO A 383 -1.41 22.01 -1.76
C PRO A 383 -2.78 21.43 -2.11
N ASP A 384 -3.77 21.65 -1.24
CA ASP A 384 -5.18 21.23 -1.40
C ASP A 384 -5.40 19.71 -1.55
N ILE A 385 -4.35 18.89 -1.37
CA ILE A 385 -4.44 17.42 -1.43
C ILE A 385 -4.81 16.85 -0.06
N ASN A 386 -5.86 16.03 -0.04
CA ASN A 386 -6.31 15.29 1.15
C ASN A 386 -5.59 13.94 1.29
N HIS A 387 -5.87 13.21 2.37
CA HIS A 387 -5.24 11.93 2.69
C HIS A 387 -5.29 10.94 1.53
N GLY A 388 -6.49 10.61 1.03
CA GLY A 388 -6.69 9.57 0.03
C GLY A 388 -6.06 9.85 -1.34
N LEU A 389 -5.67 11.10 -1.62
CA LEU A 389 -5.03 11.50 -2.87
C LEU A 389 -3.51 11.73 -2.73
N ALA A 390 -2.95 11.65 -1.52
CA ALA A 390 -1.55 11.97 -1.26
C ALA A 390 -0.58 11.13 -2.10
N ALA A 391 -0.79 9.81 -2.16
CA ALA A 391 0.04 8.91 -2.95
C ALA A 391 -0.01 9.22 -4.46
N TYR A 392 -1.20 9.45 -5.02
CA TYR A 392 -1.37 9.80 -6.42
C TYR A 392 -0.76 11.16 -6.78
N ALA A 393 -0.89 12.15 -5.88
CA ALA A 393 -0.26 13.45 -6.05
C ALA A 393 1.27 13.36 -6.05
N ALA A 394 1.83 12.39 -5.31
CA ALA A 394 3.27 12.17 -5.22
C ALA A 394 3.89 11.43 -6.41
N LEU A 395 3.11 10.70 -7.21
CA LEU A 395 3.61 9.87 -8.30
C LEU A 395 4.53 10.61 -9.31
N PRO A 396 4.21 11.83 -9.78
CA PRO A 396 5.08 12.52 -10.72
C PRO A 396 6.49 12.77 -10.17
N ASP A 397 6.60 13.19 -8.90
CA ASP A 397 7.90 13.42 -8.25
C ASP A 397 8.61 12.10 -7.93
N LEU A 398 7.85 11.08 -7.50
CA LEU A 398 8.37 9.73 -7.26
C LEU A 398 9.02 9.16 -8.52
N LEU A 399 8.38 9.29 -9.68
CA LEU A 399 8.90 8.79 -10.96
C LEU A 399 10.16 9.55 -11.43
N LEU A 400 10.34 10.80 -11.00
CA LEU A 400 11.58 11.55 -11.22
C LEU A 400 12.68 11.15 -10.23
N TRP A 401 12.31 10.75 -9.02
CA TRP A 401 13.21 10.32 -7.96
C TRP A 401 13.75 8.90 -8.19
N LEU A 402 12.92 7.94 -8.61
CA LEU A 402 13.29 6.53 -8.77
C LEU A 402 14.56 6.29 -9.63
N PRO A 403 14.73 6.93 -10.81
CA PRO A 403 15.94 6.75 -11.62
C PRO A 403 17.23 7.24 -10.96
N THR A 404 17.15 8.04 -9.89
CA THR A 404 18.33 8.56 -9.18
C THR A 404 18.99 7.54 -8.26
N LEU A 405 18.25 6.51 -7.83
CA LEU A 405 18.72 5.50 -6.87
C LEU A 405 19.85 4.60 -7.41
N GLY A 406 20.00 4.51 -8.74
CA GLY A 406 20.81 3.49 -9.41
C GLY A 406 22.30 3.79 -9.65
N ASP A 407 22.82 4.98 -9.32
CA ASP A 407 24.13 5.44 -9.84
C ASP A 407 25.10 6.00 -8.80
N GLY A 408 24.89 5.74 -7.50
CA GLY A 408 25.65 6.42 -6.44
C GLY A 408 25.45 7.95 -6.47
N ARG A 409 24.41 8.41 -7.18
CA ARG A 409 23.91 9.76 -7.14
C ARG A 409 23.08 9.87 -5.88
N THR A 410 23.53 10.68 -4.94
CA THR A 410 22.68 11.16 -3.85
C THR A 410 21.61 12.06 -4.49
N PRO A 411 20.30 11.77 -4.37
CA PRO A 411 19.29 12.80 -4.49
C PRO A 411 19.75 14.07 -3.80
N SER A 412 19.38 15.24 -4.32
CA SER A 412 19.63 16.48 -3.59
C SER A 412 18.67 16.51 -2.40
N GLY A 413 19.04 15.81 -1.33
CA GLY A 413 18.23 15.74 -0.13
C GLY A 413 17.95 17.13 0.41
N ASN A 414 16.72 17.38 0.80
CA ASN A 414 16.26 18.68 1.29
C ASN A 414 16.06 18.66 2.82
N CYS A 415 16.91 17.91 3.54
CA CYS A 415 17.10 18.12 4.97
C CYS A 415 17.71 19.50 5.23
N GLY A 416 16.87 20.53 5.26
CA GLY A 416 17.25 21.94 5.43
C GLY A 416 16.20 22.90 4.94
#